data_AF-I3UGA0-F1
#
_entry.id   AF-I3UGA0-F1
#
_cell.length_a   1.000
_cell.length_b   1.000
_cell.length_c   1.000
_cell.angle_alpha   90.00
_cell.angle_beta   90.00
_cell.angle_gamma   90.00
#
_symmetry.space_group_name_H-M   'P 1'
#
loop_
_entity.id
_entity.type
_entity.pdbx_description
1 polymer ?
#
loop_
_entity_poly.entity_id
_entity_poly.type
_entity_poly.pdbx_seq_one_letter_code
_entity_poly.pdbx_strand_id
1 'polypeptide(L)'
;MKRMAVNDCYCIARLRDRARARLPSGVFDFYDGGAEDEITLHDNCNAFSRVRLLPRVLRNVSRVDMSTQLFGAAMALPMAIAPTGAVGFGWRGGDIALAQAAAKHGIPYTLSTSATASIEEIADKAPGRLWFQAYILQDKQRLQSLIDRAKAADYEALVITVDLPVGGKRERDLLNGLSFPMKLGYRNIGQFVRKPGGRSICCCTSRR
;
A
#
# COMPACT_ATOMS: atom_id res chain seq x y z
N MET A 1 -24.45 12.69 12.25
CA MET A 1 -23.88 11.33 12.11
C MET A 1 -22.56 11.25 12.85
N LYS A 2 -22.45 10.37 13.87
CA LYS A 2 -21.24 10.18 14.68
C LYS A 2 -20.13 9.60 13.79
N ARG A 3 -18.90 10.09 13.89
CA ARG A 3 -17.88 9.96 12.84
C ARG A 3 -17.21 8.58 12.67
N MET A 4 -17.66 7.47 13.25
CA MET A 4 -16.94 6.16 13.34
C MET A 4 -15.48 6.33 13.88
N ALA A 5 -15.02 5.56 14.85
CA ALA A 5 -13.60 5.51 15.19
C ALA A 5 -12.90 4.46 14.31
N VAL A 6 -11.56 4.51 14.19
CA VAL A 6 -10.81 3.38 13.60
C VAL A 6 -11.02 2.12 14.45
N ASN A 7 -11.11 2.28 15.78
CA ASN A 7 -11.39 1.21 16.73
C ASN A 7 -12.78 0.59 16.56
N ASP A 8 -13.71 1.27 15.88
CA ASP A 8 -15.04 0.74 15.58
C ASP A 8 -15.08 -0.01 14.24
N CYS A 9 -13.94 -0.10 13.53
CA CYS A 9 -13.82 -0.82 12.26
C CYS A 9 -13.42 -2.27 12.50
N TYR A 10 -14.38 -3.14 12.79
CA TYR A 10 -14.15 -4.56 13.10
C TYR A 10 -13.74 -5.44 11.91
N CYS A 11 -13.65 -4.88 10.69
CA CYS A 11 -13.18 -5.60 9.50
C CYS A 11 -12.57 -4.65 8.46
N ILE A 12 -11.81 -5.20 7.51
CA ILE A 12 -11.14 -4.45 6.45
C ILE A 12 -12.15 -3.68 5.56
N ALA A 13 -13.33 -4.25 5.31
CA ALA A 13 -14.39 -3.57 4.55
C ALA A 13 -14.84 -2.26 5.22
N ARG A 14 -14.89 -2.20 6.56
CA ARG A 14 -15.21 -0.95 7.29
C ARG A 14 -14.09 0.08 7.24
N LEU A 15 -12.83 -0.37 7.22
CA LEU A 15 -11.70 0.52 6.98
C LEU A 15 -11.76 1.14 5.58
N ARG A 16 -12.13 0.34 4.56
CA ARG A 16 -12.35 0.83 3.19
C ARG A 16 -13.47 1.87 3.12
N ASP A 17 -14.62 1.61 3.74
CA ASP A 17 -15.74 2.58 3.80
C ASP A 17 -15.32 3.90 4.45
N ARG A 18 -14.55 3.81 5.54
CA ARG A 18 -13.98 4.97 6.21
C ARG A 18 -13.02 5.75 5.32
N ALA A 19 -12.14 5.05 4.60
CA ALA A 19 -11.22 5.66 3.65
C ALA A 19 -11.98 6.39 2.55
N ARG A 20 -13.04 5.77 1.99
CA ARG A 20 -13.94 6.39 0.98
C ARG A 20 -14.59 7.67 1.49
N ALA A 21 -15.05 7.68 2.74
CA ALA A 21 -15.64 8.87 3.35
C ALA A 21 -14.62 9.99 3.60
N ARG A 22 -13.35 9.65 3.85
CA ARG A 22 -12.28 10.61 4.19
C ARG A 22 -11.53 11.17 2.99
N LEU A 23 -11.18 10.33 2.02
CA LEU A 23 -10.27 10.65 0.91
C LEU A 23 -11.03 11.28 -0.26
N PRO A 24 -10.46 12.29 -0.96
CA PRO A 24 -10.97 12.75 -2.27
C PRO A 24 -11.27 11.56 -3.18
N SER A 25 -12.35 11.60 -3.97
CA SER A 25 -12.77 10.42 -4.74
C SER A 25 -11.69 9.97 -5.72
N GLY A 26 -11.00 10.89 -6.40
CA GLY A 26 -9.86 10.50 -7.24
C GLY A 26 -8.76 9.75 -6.48
N VAL A 27 -8.38 10.22 -5.28
CA VAL A 27 -7.37 9.53 -4.46
C VAL A 27 -7.87 8.18 -3.96
N PHE A 28 -9.15 8.09 -3.59
CA PHE A 28 -9.75 6.81 -3.20
C PHE A 28 -9.78 5.83 -4.38
N ASP A 29 -10.22 6.27 -5.55
CA ASP A 29 -10.31 5.47 -6.77
C ASP A 29 -8.94 5.01 -7.27
N PHE A 30 -7.89 5.80 -7.07
CA PHE A 30 -6.51 5.39 -7.35
C PHE A 30 -6.09 4.15 -6.55
N TYR A 31 -6.47 4.08 -5.27
CA TYR A 31 -6.17 2.92 -4.43
C TYR A 31 -7.16 1.77 -4.61
N ASP A 32 -8.43 2.09 -4.81
CA ASP A 32 -9.53 1.11 -4.79
C ASP A 32 -9.86 0.52 -6.16
N GLY A 33 -9.52 1.21 -7.24
CA GLY A 33 -9.90 0.86 -8.60
C GLY A 33 -9.09 -0.28 -9.20
N GLY A 34 -9.65 -0.92 -10.23
CA GLY A 34 -8.98 -1.93 -11.05
C GLY A 34 -8.69 -1.45 -12.47
N ALA A 35 -8.29 -2.37 -13.33
CA ALA A 35 -8.25 -2.14 -14.78
C ALA A 35 -9.63 -2.39 -15.39
N GLU A 36 -10.00 -1.56 -16.38
CA GLU A 36 -11.21 -1.69 -17.20
C GLU A 36 -12.47 -1.90 -16.35
N ASP A 37 -13.30 -2.89 -16.69
CA ASP A 37 -14.54 -3.24 -15.99
C ASP A 37 -14.30 -3.88 -14.59
N GLU A 38 -13.04 -3.96 -14.15
CA GLU A 38 -12.61 -4.46 -12.85
C GLU A 38 -13.03 -5.92 -12.58
N ILE A 39 -13.28 -6.71 -13.63
CA ILE A 39 -13.70 -8.12 -13.51
C ILE A 39 -12.68 -8.92 -12.69
N THR A 40 -11.40 -8.82 -13.02
CA THR A 40 -10.31 -9.51 -12.30
C THR A 40 -10.21 -9.06 -10.83
N LEU A 41 -10.48 -7.79 -10.54
CA LEU A 41 -10.47 -7.28 -9.16
C LEU A 41 -11.56 -7.96 -8.32
N HIS A 42 -12.77 -8.05 -8.86
CA HIS A 42 -13.89 -8.73 -8.21
C HIS A 42 -13.62 -10.24 -8.08
N ASP A 43 -13.09 -10.87 -9.14
CA ASP A 43 -12.78 -12.29 -9.16
C ASP A 43 -11.71 -12.69 -8.15
N ASN A 44 -10.70 -11.85 -7.90
CA ASN A 44 -9.70 -12.07 -6.87
C ASN A 44 -10.33 -12.21 -5.47
N CYS A 45 -11.32 -11.36 -5.14
CA CYS A 45 -12.05 -11.48 -3.88
C CYS A 45 -12.98 -12.70 -3.89
N ASN A 46 -13.72 -12.92 -4.98
CA ASN A 46 -14.67 -14.02 -5.11
C ASN A 46 -13.97 -15.39 -5.09
N ALA A 47 -12.69 -15.46 -5.49
CA ALA A 47 -11.90 -16.69 -5.47
C ALA A 47 -11.83 -17.34 -4.10
N PHE A 48 -11.68 -16.56 -3.04
CA PHE A 48 -11.62 -17.08 -1.67
C PHE A 48 -12.95 -17.69 -1.22
N SER A 49 -14.09 -17.22 -1.75
CA SER A 49 -15.41 -17.78 -1.43
C SER A 49 -15.63 -19.18 -2.03
N ARG A 50 -14.82 -19.56 -3.02
CA ARG A 50 -14.85 -20.91 -3.62
C ARG A 50 -14.13 -21.95 -2.76
N VAL A 51 -13.25 -21.51 -1.85
CA VAL A 51 -12.50 -22.39 -0.95
C VAL A 51 -13.21 -22.47 0.40
N ARG A 52 -13.58 -23.69 0.81
CA ARG A 52 -14.20 -23.94 2.12
C ARG A 52 -13.19 -24.56 3.07
N LEU A 53 -13.15 -24.04 4.30
CA LEU A 53 -12.37 -24.64 5.37
C LEU A 53 -13.21 -25.73 6.03
N LEU A 54 -12.66 -26.94 6.18
CA LEU A 54 -13.28 -28.02 6.94
C LEU A 54 -12.77 -27.95 8.39
N PRO A 55 -13.61 -27.56 9.37
CA PRO A 55 -13.19 -27.49 10.76
C PRO A 55 -12.83 -28.88 11.28
N ARG A 56 -11.67 -29.01 11.91
CA ARG A 56 -11.27 -30.25 12.60
C ARG A 56 -11.62 -30.12 14.07
N VAL A 57 -12.58 -30.92 14.52
CA VAL A 57 -13.03 -30.96 15.92
C VAL A 57 -12.07 -31.75 16.80
N LEU A 58 -12.19 -31.60 18.12
CA LEU A 58 -11.37 -32.29 19.13
C LEU A 58 -9.85 -32.04 18.97
N ARG A 59 -9.49 -30.83 18.53
CA ARG A 59 -8.09 -30.35 18.48
C ARG A 59 -7.86 -29.34 19.60
N ASN A 60 -6.79 -29.52 20.36
CA ASN A 60 -6.39 -28.55 21.37
C ASN A 60 -5.84 -27.29 20.69
N VAL A 61 -6.61 -26.21 20.75
CA VAL A 61 -6.26 -24.88 20.22
C VAL A 61 -6.14 -23.84 21.34
N SER A 62 -5.88 -24.28 22.58
CA SER A 62 -5.70 -23.38 23.73
C SER A 62 -4.51 -22.43 23.57
N ARG A 63 -3.55 -22.77 22.70
CA ARG A 63 -2.48 -21.90 22.24
C ARG A 63 -2.36 -22.03 20.72
N VAL A 64 -2.43 -20.90 20.02
CA VAL A 64 -2.24 -20.82 18.56
C VAL A 64 -1.01 -19.95 18.32
N ASP A 65 0.00 -20.53 17.68
CA ASP A 65 1.19 -19.82 17.24
C ASP A 65 1.08 -19.56 15.73
N MET A 66 1.15 -18.29 15.34
CA MET A 66 1.12 -17.84 13.95
C MET A 66 2.51 -17.48 13.43
N SER A 67 3.54 -17.58 14.26
CA SER A 67 4.90 -17.28 13.85
C SER A 67 5.39 -18.29 12.82
N THR A 68 6.27 -17.82 11.93
CA THR A 68 6.89 -18.64 10.89
C THR A 68 8.27 -18.09 10.53
N GLN A 69 8.96 -18.74 9.61
CA GLN A 69 10.22 -18.26 9.05
C GLN A 69 10.09 -18.06 7.54
N LEU A 70 10.70 -16.99 7.05
CA LEU A 70 10.78 -16.67 5.63
C LEU A 70 12.16 -16.07 5.33
N PHE A 71 12.84 -16.60 4.32
CA PHE A 71 14.23 -16.24 3.97
C PHE A 71 15.22 -16.36 5.13
N GLY A 72 15.04 -17.37 6.00
CA GLY A 72 15.92 -17.63 7.14
C GLY A 72 15.70 -16.71 8.36
N ALA A 73 14.74 -15.79 8.29
CA ALA A 73 14.40 -14.90 9.41
C ALA A 73 12.97 -15.16 9.91
N ALA A 74 12.79 -15.02 11.23
CA ALA A 74 11.49 -15.18 11.87
C ALA A 74 10.53 -14.03 11.52
N MET A 75 9.23 -14.32 11.51
CA MET A 75 8.15 -13.34 11.44
C MET A 75 7.00 -13.78 12.34
N ALA A 76 6.35 -12.81 12.98
CA ALA A 76 5.29 -13.09 13.95
C ALA A 76 3.97 -13.55 13.31
N LEU A 77 3.78 -13.24 12.02
CA LEU A 77 2.60 -13.60 11.22
C LEU A 77 3.05 -13.94 9.80
N PRO A 78 2.38 -14.86 9.09
CA PRO A 78 2.73 -15.27 7.73
C PRO A 78 2.20 -14.27 6.68
N MET A 79 2.48 -12.98 6.86
CA MET A 79 2.10 -11.91 5.95
C MET A 79 3.15 -10.81 5.90
N ALA A 80 3.15 -10.03 4.82
CA ALA A 80 3.98 -8.86 4.65
C ALA A 80 3.13 -7.69 4.12
N ILE A 81 3.58 -6.46 4.35
CA ILE A 81 2.98 -5.29 3.71
C ILE A 81 3.51 -5.21 2.27
N ALA A 82 2.60 -5.33 1.32
CA ALA A 82 2.89 -5.30 -0.10
C ALA A 82 3.35 -3.91 -0.58
N PRO A 83 4.21 -3.84 -1.61
CA PRO A 83 4.69 -2.57 -2.15
C PRO A 83 3.54 -1.82 -2.82
N THR A 84 3.20 -0.66 -2.27
CA THR A 84 2.16 0.23 -2.81
C THR A 84 2.81 1.57 -3.17
N GLY A 85 2.66 1.99 -4.42
CA GLY A 85 3.14 3.30 -4.87
C GLY A 85 2.32 4.45 -4.29
N ALA A 86 2.97 5.60 -4.12
CA ALA A 86 2.33 6.87 -3.78
C ALA A 86 1.41 6.81 -2.53
N VAL A 87 1.74 6.03 -1.49
CA VAL A 87 0.95 5.97 -0.23
C VAL A 87 0.78 7.35 0.41
N GLY A 88 1.76 8.24 0.20
CA GLY A 88 1.71 9.64 0.62
C GLY A 88 0.49 10.43 0.12
N PHE A 89 -0.19 9.98 -0.95
CA PHE A 89 -1.41 10.63 -1.44
C PHE A 89 -2.61 10.38 -0.55
N GLY A 90 -2.67 9.26 0.16
CA GLY A 90 -3.74 8.96 1.12
C GLY A 90 -3.45 9.58 2.49
N TRP A 91 -2.19 9.58 2.90
CA TRP A 91 -1.75 10.08 4.19
C TRP A 91 -0.29 10.53 4.17
N ARG A 92 -0.02 11.73 4.71
CA ARG A 92 1.35 12.26 4.79
C ARG A 92 2.22 11.36 5.65
N GLY A 93 3.36 10.92 5.11
CA GLY A 93 4.26 9.98 5.80
C GLY A 93 3.69 8.55 5.89
N GLY A 94 2.73 8.21 5.03
CA GLY A 94 2.08 6.89 5.03
C GLY A 94 3.05 5.72 4.86
N ASP A 95 4.07 5.87 4.02
CA ASP A 95 5.12 4.85 3.84
C ASP A 95 5.84 4.53 5.17
N ILE A 96 6.25 5.58 5.90
CA ILE A 96 6.90 5.44 7.23
C ILE A 96 5.93 4.82 8.24
N ALA A 97 4.67 5.25 8.25
CA ALA A 97 3.67 4.71 9.18
C ALA A 97 3.41 3.21 8.94
N LEU A 98 3.39 2.77 7.69
CA LEU A 98 3.28 1.35 7.33
C LEU A 98 4.52 0.57 7.75
N ALA A 99 5.71 1.10 7.49
CA ALA A 99 6.97 0.46 7.89
C ALA A 99 7.07 0.31 9.43
N GLN A 100 6.70 1.35 10.19
CA GLN A 100 6.67 1.30 11.65
C GLN A 100 5.64 0.29 12.18
N ALA A 101 4.47 0.20 11.53
CA ALA A 101 3.46 -0.80 11.89
C ALA A 101 3.98 -2.23 11.62
N ALA A 102 4.63 -2.46 10.48
CA ALA A 102 5.25 -3.74 10.15
C ALA A 102 6.33 -4.14 11.17
N ALA A 103 7.25 -3.23 11.47
CA ALA A 103 8.29 -3.44 12.48
C ALA A 103 7.69 -3.76 13.86
N LYS A 104 6.69 -2.99 14.29
CA LYS A 104 5.97 -3.23 15.56
C LYS A 104 5.32 -4.61 15.62
N HIS A 105 4.79 -5.10 14.50
CA HIS A 105 4.12 -6.40 14.42
C HIS A 105 5.04 -7.54 13.98
N GLY A 106 6.34 -7.30 13.82
CA GLY A 106 7.32 -8.33 13.45
C GLY A 106 7.04 -8.97 12.09
N ILE A 107 6.54 -8.19 11.12
CA ILE A 107 6.29 -8.62 9.75
C ILE A 107 7.12 -7.80 8.75
N PRO A 108 7.42 -8.33 7.55
CA PRO A 108 8.14 -7.57 6.54
C PRO A 108 7.33 -6.39 5.97
N TYR A 109 8.02 -5.29 5.68
CA TYR A 109 7.50 -4.17 4.89
C TYR A 109 8.24 -4.08 3.55
N THR A 110 7.50 -3.99 2.45
CA THR A 110 8.06 -3.85 1.11
C THR A 110 7.93 -2.41 0.62
N LEU A 111 9.04 -1.69 0.49
CA LEU A 111 9.07 -0.33 -0.04
C LEU A 111 8.96 -0.35 -1.56
N SER A 112 8.04 0.43 -2.13
CA SER A 112 7.90 0.59 -3.58
C SER A 112 8.91 1.59 -4.15
N THR A 113 9.42 1.35 -5.37
CA THR A 113 10.25 2.34 -6.10
C THR A 113 9.51 3.67 -6.31
N SER A 114 8.18 3.66 -6.33
CA SER A 114 7.31 4.84 -6.45
C SER A 114 6.78 5.35 -5.09
N ALA A 115 7.45 5.03 -3.98
CA ALA A 115 7.10 5.53 -2.65
C ALA A 115 7.37 7.04 -2.49
N THR A 116 6.80 7.64 -1.44
CA THR A 116 6.97 9.07 -1.14
C THR A 116 8.07 9.37 -0.13
N ALA A 117 8.56 8.35 0.58
CA ALA A 117 9.72 8.42 1.47
C ALA A 117 10.97 7.82 0.79
N SER A 118 12.16 8.24 1.22
CA SER A 118 13.41 7.65 0.71
C SER A 118 13.70 6.29 1.35
N ILE A 119 14.54 5.50 0.68
CA ILE A 119 15.03 4.19 1.15
C ILE A 119 15.65 4.33 2.55
N GLU A 120 16.50 5.35 2.72
CA GLU A 120 17.25 5.61 3.94
C GLU A 120 16.34 6.12 5.06
N GLU A 121 15.37 6.98 4.75
CA GLU A 121 14.42 7.51 5.73
C GLU A 121 13.56 6.40 6.35
N ILE A 122 13.17 5.40 5.55
CA ILE A 122 12.43 4.24 6.03
C ILE A 122 13.33 3.36 6.93
N ALA A 123 14.57 3.10 6.51
CA ALA A 123 15.51 2.32 7.30
C ALA A 123 15.81 2.94 8.67
N ASP A 124 15.98 4.26 8.71
CA ASP A 124 16.22 5.02 9.94
C ASP A 124 14.99 5.02 10.88
N LYS A 125 13.79 5.28 10.34
CA LYS A 125 12.59 5.51 11.17
C LYS A 125 11.81 4.24 11.53
N ALA A 126 12.08 3.14 10.84
CA ALA A 126 11.38 1.87 11.02
C ALA A 126 12.36 0.68 10.91
N PRO A 127 13.33 0.57 11.85
CA PRO A 127 14.24 -0.56 11.87
C PRO A 127 13.43 -1.86 12.06
N GLY A 128 13.55 -2.77 11.11
CA GLY A 128 12.75 -3.99 11.03
C GLY A 128 13.09 -4.79 9.77
N ARG A 129 12.22 -5.72 9.40
CA ARG A 129 12.39 -6.50 8.17
C ARG A 129 11.95 -5.68 6.95
N LEU A 130 12.91 -5.15 6.21
CA LEU A 130 12.66 -4.25 5.09
C LEU A 130 13.00 -4.93 3.76
N TRP A 131 12.05 -4.91 2.83
CA TRP A 131 12.21 -5.38 1.46
C TRP A 131 12.09 -4.21 0.49
N PHE A 132 12.83 -4.25 -0.61
CA PHE A 132 12.78 -3.21 -1.62
C PHE A 132 12.16 -3.76 -2.90
N GLN A 133 11.11 -3.11 -3.39
CA GLN A 133 10.49 -3.43 -4.67
C GLN A 133 11.06 -2.55 -5.77
N ALA A 134 11.49 -3.18 -6.86
CA ALA A 134 12.06 -2.54 -8.03
C ALA A 134 11.28 -2.85 -9.31
N TYR A 135 10.99 -1.82 -10.10
CA TYR A 135 10.58 -1.97 -11.50
C TYR A 135 11.81 -2.08 -12.39
N ILE A 136 11.72 -2.86 -13.46
CA ILE A 136 12.76 -2.87 -14.51
C ILE A 136 12.66 -1.55 -15.29
N LEU A 137 13.45 -0.57 -14.89
CA LEU A 137 13.54 0.72 -15.57
C LEU A 137 14.37 0.58 -16.86
N GLN A 138 14.03 1.39 -17.88
CA GLN A 138 14.87 1.50 -19.08
C GLN A 138 16.29 1.98 -18.72
N ASP A 139 16.37 2.90 -17.75
CA ASP A 139 17.63 3.36 -17.17
C ASP A 139 18.14 2.35 -16.13
N LYS A 140 19.01 1.45 -16.61
CA LYS A 140 19.65 0.42 -15.78
C LYS A 140 20.59 1.00 -14.72
N GLN A 141 21.22 2.15 -14.99
CA GLN A 141 22.12 2.78 -14.02
C GLN A 141 21.34 3.32 -12.82
N ARG A 142 20.17 3.94 -13.09
CA ARG A 142 19.27 4.39 -12.03
C ARG A 142 18.71 3.22 -11.21
N LEU A 143 18.31 2.14 -11.87
CA LEU A 143 17.87 0.92 -11.17
C LEU A 143 18.98 0.37 -10.27
N GLN A 144 20.20 0.23 -10.80
CA GLN A 144 21.34 -0.27 -10.03
C GLN A 144 21.63 0.62 -8.82
N SER A 145 21.63 1.95 -9.01
CA SER A 145 21.82 2.90 -7.91
C SER A 145 20.78 2.74 -6.79
N LEU A 146 19.50 2.48 -7.13
CA LEU A 146 18.46 2.23 -6.13
C LEU A 146 18.69 0.91 -5.37
N ILE A 147 19.11 -0.15 -6.08
CA ILE A 147 19.45 -1.43 -5.47
C ILE A 147 20.64 -1.29 -4.53
N ASP A 148 21.68 -0.58 -4.94
CA ASP A 148 22.88 -0.36 -4.13
C ASP A 148 22.55 0.43 -2.86
N ARG A 149 21.67 1.44 -2.96
CA ARG A 149 21.16 2.19 -1.81
C ARG A 149 20.33 1.34 -0.87
N ALA A 150 19.43 0.51 -1.39
CA ALA A 150 18.65 -0.43 -0.58
C ALA A 150 19.57 -1.41 0.16
N LYS A 151 20.57 -1.94 -0.53
CA LYS A 151 21.56 -2.83 0.06
C LYS A 151 22.39 -2.12 1.14
N ALA A 152 22.82 -0.88 0.90
CA ALA A 152 23.56 -0.09 1.87
C ALA A 152 22.73 0.30 3.10
N ALA A 153 21.40 0.31 2.98
CA ALA A 153 20.44 0.54 4.06
C ALA A 153 19.90 -0.76 4.68
N ASP A 154 20.60 -1.88 4.48
CA ASP A 154 20.30 -3.20 5.07
C ASP A 154 18.92 -3.78 4.73
N TYR A 155 18.40 -3.48 3.54
CA TYR A 155 17.21 -4.16 3.04
C TYR A 155 17.53 -5.63 2.74
N GLU A 156 16.78 -6.55 3.35
CA GLU A 156 17.09 -7.98 3.35
C GLU A 156 16.64 -8.72 2.08
N ALA A 157 15.74 -8.13 1.29
CA ALA A 157 15.23 -8.74 0.06
C ALA A 157 14.92 -7.71 -1.05
N LEU A 158 15.08 -8.15 -2.29
CA LEU A 158 14.71 -7.42 -3.50
C LEU A 158 13.52 -8.11 -4.18
N VAL A 159 12.45 -7.36 -4.41
CA VAL A 159 11.22 -7.82 -5.09
C VAL A 159 11.17 -7.17 -6.48
N ILE A 160 11.41 -7.94 -7.54
CA ILE A 160 11.36 -7.41 -8.91
C ILE A 160 9.95 -7.55 -9.46
N THR A 161 9.32 -6.43 -9.80
CA THR A 161 7.98 -6.40 -10.40
C THR A 161 8.11 -6.36 -11.92
N VAL A 162 7.54 -7.37 -12.58
CA VAL A 162 7.67 -7.61 -14.03
C VAL A 162 6.34 -7.52 -14.80
N ASP A 163 5.23 -7.27 -14.11
CA ASP A 163 3.87 -7.29 -14.65
C ASP A 163 3.40 -5.94 -15.25
N LEU A 164 4.23 -4.90 -15.17
CA LEU A 164 3.92 -3.53 -15.60
C LEU A 164 4.84 -3.02 -16.72
N PRO A 165 4.96 -3.70 -17.88
CA PRO A 165 5.69 -3.15 -19.03
C PRO A 165 4.98 -1.93 -19.63
N VAL A 166 3.64 -1.89 -19.53
CA VAL A 166 2.77 -0.78 -19.94
C VAL A 166 1.77 -0.54 -18.82
N GLY A 167 1.41 0.73 -18.57
CA GLY A 167 0.40 1.07 -17.57
C GLY A 167 -0.95 0.44 -17.91
N GLY A 168 -1.60 -0.16 -16.91
CA GLY A 168 -2.95 -0.71 -17.07
C GLY A 168 -3.99 0.37 -17.37
N LYS A 169 -5.03 0.02 -18.13
CA LYS A 169 -6.15 0.93 -18.45
C LYS A 169 -7.10 1.05 -17.26
N ARG A 170 -6.79 1.94 -16.31
CA ARG A 170 -7.61 2.19 -15.11
C ARG A 170 -8.61 3.32 -15.37
N GLU A 171 -9.83 2.96 -15.72
CA GLU A 171 -10.84 3.92 -16.20
C GLU A 171 -11.25 4.93 -15.13
N ARG A 172 -11.30 4.53 -13.86
CA ARG A 172 -11.55 5.46 -12.75
C ARG A 172 -10.48 6.56 -12.63
N ASP A 173 -9.21 6.21 -12.87
CA ASP A 173 -8.10 7.17 -12.83
C ASP A 173 -8.22 8.18 -14.00
N LEU A 174 -8.56 7.68 -15.19
CA LEU A 174 -8.82 8.50 -16.39
C LEU A 174 -9.99 9.46 -16.18
N LEU A 175 -11.11 8.99 -15.62
CA LEU A 175 -12.32 9.78 -15.36
C LEU A 175 -12.09 10.88 -14.32
N ASN A 176 -11.27 10.61 -13.30
CA ASN A 176 -10.92 11.59 -12.28
C ASN A 176 -9.80 12.55 -12.73
N GLY A 177 -9.26 12.38 -13.93
CA GLY A 177 -8.16 13.20 -14.44
C GLY A 177 -6.88 13.05 -13.63
N LEU A 178 -6.70 11.90 -12.97
CA LEU A 178 -5.53 11.58 -12.17
C LEU A 178 -4.40 11.14 -13.10
N SER A 179 -3.78 12.12 -13.76
CA SER A 179 -2.52 11.92 -14.45
C SER A 179 -1.35 12.10 -13.48
N PHE A 180 -0.27 11.35 -13.67
CA PHE A 180 0.99 11.59 -12.96
C PHE A 180 1.88 12.49 -13.82
N PRO A 181 2.31 13.67 -13.33
CA PRO A 181 1.99 14.32 -12.04
C PRO A 181 0.57 14.94 -11.99
N MET A 182 -0.08 14.90 -10.82
CA MET A 182 -1.49 15.32 -10.63
C MET A 182 -1.75 16.72 -11.19
N LYS A 183 -2.50 16.81 -12.28
CA LYS A 183 -3.04 18.09 -12.77
C LYS A 183 -4.32 18.41 -11.98
N LEU A 184 -4.26 19.42 -11.12
CA LEU A 184 -5.42 19.90 -10.36
C LEU A 184 -6.40 20.63 -11.30
N GLY A 185 -7.34 19.89 -11.88
CA GLY A 185 -8.48 20.48 -12.59
C GLY A 185 -9.54 21.05 -11.64
N TYR A 186 -10.41 21.94 -12.13
CA TYR A 186 -11.49 22.57 -11.35
C TYR A 186 -12.42 21.57 -10.64
N ARG A 187 -12.63 20.38 -11.22
CA ARG A 187 -13.39 19.28 -10.60
C ARG A 187 -12.69 18.70 -9.36
N ASN A 188 -11.36 18.66 -9.36
CA ASN A 188 -10.57 18.11 -8.26
C ASN A 188 -10.58 19.07 -7.06
N ILE A 189 -10.49 20.38 -7.30
CA ILE A 189 -10.50 21.42 -6.26
C ILE A 189 -11.75 21.32 -5.36
N GLY A 190 -12.94 21.15 -5.94
CA GLY A 190 -14.18 20.99 -5.18
C GLY A 190 -14.19 19.75 -4.28
N GLN A 191 -13.55 18.65 -4.71
CA GLN A 191 -13.44 17.42 -3.92
C GLN A 191 -12.44 17.56 -2.77
N PHE A 192 -11.30 18.23 -3.00
CA PHE A 192 -10.29 18.51 -1.98
C PHE A 192 -10.82 19.42 -0.87
N VAL A 193 -11.71 20.36 -1.21
CA VAL A 193 -12.35 21.27 -0.23
C VAL A 193 -13.44 20.57 0.58
N ARG A 194 -14.25 19.70 -0.05
CA ARG A 194 -15.39 19.03 0.61
C ARG A 194 -14.98 17.87 1.52
N LYS A 195 -13.82 17.25 1.31
CA LYS A 195 -13.38 16.10 2.12
C LYS A 195 -12.25 16.45 3.09
N PRO A 196 -12.33 15.99 4.36
CA PRO A 196 -11.38 16.35 5.40
C PRO A 196 -9.96 15.83 5.14
N GLY A 197 -9.79 14.74 4.39
CA GLY A 197 -8.47 14.24 3.99
C GLY A 197 -7.79 15.06 2.88
N GLY A 198 -8.55 15.85 2.11
CA GLY A 198 -8.01 16.62 0.99
C GLY A 198 -7.04 17.72 1.40
N ARG A 199 -7.29 18.40 2.53
CA ARG A 199 -6.44 19.51 3.01
C ARG A 199 -5.01 19.06 3.32
N SER A 200 -4.82 17.86 3.88
CA SER A 200 -3.50 17.29 4.16
C SER A 200 -2.73 16.91 2.90
N ILE A 201 -3.42 16.61 1.80
CA ILE A 201 -2.83 16.14 0.53
C ILE A 201 -2.44 17.33 -0.35
N CYS A 202 -3.25 18.41 -0.37
CA CYS A 202 -2.99 19.61 -1.18
C CYS A 202 -1.69 20.34 -0.82
N CYS A 203 -1.24 20.26 0.44
CA CYS A 203 0.06 20.80 0.85
C CYS A 203 1.26 19.90 0.46
N CYS A 204 1.05 18.62 0.14
CA CYS A 204 2.12 17.73 -0.31
C CYS A 204 2.57 18.02 -1.75
N THR A 205 1.71 18.60 -2.59
CA THR A 205 2.05 18.99 -3.96
C THR A 205 2.83 20.31 -4.05
N SER A 206 2.89 21.11 -2.97
CA SER A 206 3.52 22.44 -2.99
C SER A 206 4.94 22.50 -2.43
N ARG A 207 5.54 21.35 -2.07
CA ARG A 207 6.97 21.24 -1.73
C ARG A 207 7.62 20.22 -2.65
N ARG A 208 8.02 20.67 -3.84
CA ARG A 208 9.18 20.15 -4.56
C ARG A 208 10.23 21.25 -4.56
#